data_AF-A0A8C4QNB2-F1
#
_entry.id   AF-A0A8C4QNB2-F1
#
_cell.length_a   1.000
_cell.length_b   1.000
_cell.length_c   1.000
_cell.angle_alpha   90.00
_cell.angle_beta   90.00
_cell.angle_gamma   90.00
#
_symmetry.space_group_name_H-M   'P 1'
#
loop_
_entity.id
_entity.type
_entity.pdbx_description
1 polymer ?
#
loop_
_entity_poly.entity_id
_entity_poly.type
_entity_poly.pdbx_seq_one_letter_code
_entity_poly.pdbx_strand_id
1 'polypeptide(L)'
;MPWCLAFASSSAYFMLSNAFRKQFPNSFQSVEVKSFSNGSTNAVIDSIFATNISSTELPQATEILLTITSNIVNNTLGDNLRIIPENVQVEGFTIYNISSVNVSIIFDLINYPYSVNLDNLTSPSAQNLIKEANDELEQLIGVDIKVLSVTTNSIGNNTDGMVHLDNTAVLNITTLPNKKKILNAIVQGIGNSMLLGSSNLEVPANSVIVGGLSSGIKAVPIFFKLVDETFNNELKKKKSIHFKTLSGKVLSGLTFALKNTNPMRVVLQRFRNGSVQCESLAWYSEKAPHTQDIISALEKNINKQTFILGNSSLTVNWTSFDIEGSRLPVKSLPFDFRITNYDYNPNNDTQTRDLNDKISKGVKSIFQKKFKSFLGVSNLQLKKGSIVTKALCRFL
;
A
#
# COMPACT_ATOMS: atom_id res chain seq x y z
N MET A 1 -22.15 49.21 23.38
CA MET A 1 -21.93 48.80 21.97
C MET A 1 -20.46 48.78 21.53
N PRO A 2 -19.59 49.77 21.82
CA PRO A 2 -18.20 49.77 21.33
C PRO A 2 -17.36 48.56 21.78
N TRP A 3 -17.57 48.11 23.02
CA TRP A 3 -16.86 46.97 23.60
C TRP A 3 -17.18 45.64 22.90
N CYS A 4 -18.44 45.39 22.54
CA CYS A 4 -18.84 44.16 21.84
C CYS A 4 -18.19 44.03 20.45
N LEU A 5 -17.98 45.15 19.75
CA LEU A 5 -17.34 45.17 18.44
C LEU A 5 -15.82 44.92 18.52
N ALA A 6 -15.15 45.40 19.57
CA ALA A 6 -13.73 45.13 19.81
C ALA A 6 -13.45 43.65 20.17
N PHE A 7 -14.36 43.01 20.91
CA PHE A 7 -14.28 41.58 21.19
C PHE A 7 -14.57 40.73 19.95
N ALA A 8 -15.55 41.13 19.14
CA ALA A 8 -15.87 40.48 17.88
C ALA A 8 -14.71 40.56 16.88
N SER A 9 -14.04 41.72 16.76
CA SER A 9 -12.91 41.91 15.87
C SER A 9 -11.70 41.07 16.28
N SER A 10 -11.39 41.02 17.57
CA SER A 10 -10.27 40.24 18.11
C SER A 10 -10.49 38.73 17.92
N SER A 11 -11.72 38.25 18.13
CA SER A 11 -12.07 36.84 17.94
C SER A 11 -12.06 36.45 16.46
N ALA A 12 -12.61 37.31 15.59
CA ALA A 12 -12.62 37.09 14.14
C ALA A 12 -11.21 37.07 13.58
N TYR A 13 -10.38 38.02 13.99
CA TYR A 13 -8.96 38.08 13.64
C TYR A 13 -8.25 36.77 14.01
N PHE A 14 -8.40 36.29 15.24
CA PHE A 14 -7.70 35.09 15.70
C PHE A 14 -8.14 33.83 14.95
N MET A 15 -9.45 33.66 14.75
CA MET A 15 -10.01 32.50 14.05
C MET A 15 -9.63 32.48 12.57
N LEU A 16 -9.78 33.60 11.87
CA LEU A 16 -9.40 33.71 10.45
C LEU A 16 -7.89 33.53 10.27
N SER A 17 -7.09 34.16 11.13
CA SER A 17 -5.63 34.02 11.10
C SER A 17 -5.20 32.57 11.30
N ASN A 18 -5.82 31.84 12.24
CA ASN A 18 -5.50 30.43 12.46
C ASN A 18 -5.95 29.54 11.28
N ALA A 19 -7.14 29.78 10.73
CA ALA A 19 -7.64 29.05 9.57
C ALA A 19 -6.72 29.25 8.35
N PHE A 20 -6.36 30.49 8.03
CA PHE A 20 -5.48 30.79 6.90
C PHE A 20 -4.04 30.34 7.13
N ARG A 21 -3.46 30.48 8.35
CA ARG A 21 -2.13 29.92 8.65
C ARG A 21 -2.07 28.41 8.46
N LYS A 22 -3.14 27.70 8.85
CA LYS A 22 -3.22 26.25 8.69
C LYS A 22 -3.31 25.85 7.22
N GLN A 23 -4.09 26.58 6.43
CA GLN A 23 -4.33 26.25 5.03
C GLN A 23 -3.21 26.75 4.09
N PHE A 24 -2.64 27.91 4.38
CA PHE A 24 -1.69 28.64 3.56
C PHE A 24 -0.43 29.02 4.36
N PRO A 25 0.28 28.05 4.98
CA PRO A 25 1.35 28.34 5.94
C PRO A 25 2.52 29.14 5.35
N ASN A 26 2.73 29.03 4.05
CA ASN A 26 3.86 29.64 3.36
C ASN A 26 3.52 30.94 2.64
N SER A 27 2.25 31.32 2.52
CA SER A 27 1.84 32.53 1.79
C SER A 27 0.99 33.49 2.63
N PHE A 28 0.30 33.02 3.67
CA PHE A 28 -0.51 33.90 4.51
C PHE A 28 0.35 34.80 5.41
N GLN A 29 0.07 36.12 5.40
CA GLN A 29 0.74 37.10 6.25
C GLN A 29 -0.13 37.55 7.42
N SER A 30 -1.31 38.10 7.13
CA SER A 30 -2.18 38.71 8.13
C SER A 30 -3.63 38.82 7.69
N VAL A 31 -4.52 38.98 8.67
CA VAL A 31 -5.91 39.39 8.48
C VAL A 31 -6.10 40.77 9.12
N GLU A 32 -6.87 41.65 8.49
CA GLU A 32 -7.20 42.97 9.04
C GLU A 32 -8.70 43.21 8.94
N VAL A 33 -9.35 43.54 10.07
CA VAL A 33 -10.78 43.92 10.08
C VAL A 33 -10.87 45.42 9.81
N LYS A 34 -11.26 45.81 8.59
CA LYS A 34 -11.28 47.21 8.15
C LYS A 34 -12.41 48.01 8.77
N SER A 35 -13.62 47.45 8.78
CA SER A 35 -14.79 48.14 9.29
C SER A 35 -15.91 47.17 9.65
N PHE A 36 -16.79 47.61 10.53
CA PHE A 36 -18.14 47.05 10.66
C PHE A 36 -19.11 48.07 10.05
N SER A 37 -20.01 47.61 9.19
CA SER A 37 -21.05 48.50 8.65
C SER A 37 -21.94 49.04 9.78
N ASN A 38 -22.26 50.34 9.72
CA ASN A 38 -22.92 51.03 10.83
C ASN A 38 -24.28 50.39 11.17
N GLY A 39 -24.46 49.96 12.43
CA GLY A 39 -25.68 49.29 12.88
C GLY A 39 -25.85 47.82 12.43
N SER A 40 -24.82 47.22 11.83
CA SER A 40 -24.86 45.84 11.31
C SER A 40 -23.70 44.99 11.86
N THR A 41 -23.90 43.67 11.90
CA THR A 41 -22.87 42.67 12.23
C THR A 41 -21.96 42.32 11.04
N ASN A 42 -22.12 42.98 9.89
CA ASN A 42 -21.28 42.74 8.72
C ASN A 42 -19.91 43.40 8.90
N ALA A 43 -18.86 42.60 8.74
CA ALA A 43 -17.46 43.04 8.81
C ALA A 43 -16.84 43.01 7.40
N VAL A 44 -16.08 44.04 7.07
CA VAL A 44 -15.17 44.03 5.92
C VAL A 44 -13.80 43.64 6.42
N ILE A 45 -13.22 42.60 5.81
CA ILE A 45 -11.98 41.98 6.26
C ILE A 45 -11.05 41.82 5.07
N ASP A 46 -9.82 42.29 5.21
CA ASP A 46 -8.76 42.06 4.25
C ASP A 46 -7.88 40.91 4.72
N SER A 47 -7.59 39.96 3.83
CA SER A 47 -6.60 38.90 4.05
C SER A 47 -5.41 39.15 3.13
N ILE A 48 -4.22 39.22 3.71
CA ILE A 48 -2.98 39.55 3.00
C ILE A 48 -2.17 38.27 2.81
N PHE A 49 -1.88 37.95 1.55
CA PHE A 49 -1.03 36.84 1.14
C PHE A 49 0.17 37.39 0.38
N ALA A 50 1.36 36.84 0.65
CA ALA A 50 2.57 37.13 -0.10
C ALA A 50 2.95 35.99 -1.02
N THR A 51 3.48 36.38 -2.18
CA THR A 51 4.21 35.50 -3.09
C THR A 51 5.62 35.30 -2.51
N ASN A 52 5.79 34.24 -1.71
CA ASN A 52 7.13 33.80 -1.32
C ASN A 52 7.83 33.09 -2.48
N ILE A 53 9.17 33.09 -2.46
CA ILE A 53 10.06 32.58 -3.53
C ILE A 53 9.78 31.11 -3.91
N SER A 54 9.10 30.34 -3.05
CA SER A 54 8.79 28.91 -3.24
C SER A 54 7.34 28.59 -3.63
N SER A 55 6.42 29.55 -3.66
CA SER A 55 5.02 29.32 -4.10
C SER A 55 4.65 30.36 -5.15
N THR A 56 4.51 29.92 -6.40
CA THR A 56 4.31 30.80 -7.56
C THR A 56 2.89 31.32 -7.73
N GLU A 57 1.91 30.82 -6.98
CA GLU A 57 0.50 31.20 -7.13
C GLU A 57 -0.12 31.69 -5.82
N LEU A 58 -0.84 32.82 -5.90
CA LEU A 58 -1.68 33.33 -4.81
C LEU A 58 -2.92 32.45 -4.66
N PRO A 59 -3.47 32.30 -3.44
CA PRO A 59 -4.72 31.58 -3.23
C PRO A 59 -5.85 32.20 -4.06
N GLN A 60 -6.64 31.35 -4.72
CA GLN A 60 -7.80 31.80 -5.46
C GLN A 60 -8.90 32.26 -4.47
N ALA A 61 -9.73 33.23 -4.86
CA ALA A 61 -10.85 33.72 -4.04
C ALA A 61 -11.79 32.59 -3.56
N THR A 62 -11.99 31.57 -4.39
CA THR A 62 -12.77 30.37 -4.07
C THR A 62 -12.12 29.53 -2.97
N GLU A 63 -10.80 29.37 -2.96
CA GLU A 63 -10.06 28.66 -1.91
C GLU A 63 -10.12 29.41 -0.58
N ILE A 64 -10.02 30.73 -0.61
CA ILE A 64 -10.16 31.59 0.57
C ILE A 64 -11.57 31.43 1.15
N LEU A 65 -12.61 31.54 0.31
CA LEU A 65 -14.00 31.36 0.73
C LEU A 65 -14.23 29.97 1.36
N LEU A 66 -13.77 28.92 0.70
CA LEU A 66 -13.88 27.55 1.20
C LEU A 66 -13.10 27.33 2.51
N THR A 67 -12.00 28.04 2.71
CA THR A 67 -11.22 28.01 3.96
C THR A 67 -12.03 28.62 5.10
N ILE A 68 -12.67 29.76 4.86
CA ILE A 68 -13.57 30.40 5.83
C ILE A 68 -14.73 29.46 6.14
N THR A 69 -15.41 28.94 5.12
CA THR A 69 -16.62 28.16 5.32
C THR A 69 -16.36 26.81 5.98
N SER A 70 -15.20 26.19 5.71
CA SER A 70 -14.83 24.90 6.33
C SER A 70 -14.30 25.01 7.76
N ASN A 71 -13.63 26.10 8.13
CA ASN A 71 -12.99 26.22 9.44
C ASN A 71 -13.76 27.07 10.45
N ILE A 72 -14.68 27.94 10.00
CA ILE A 72 -15.21 29.01 10.86
C ILE A 72 -16.71 28.87 11.09
N VAL A 73 -17.45 28.36 10.12
CA VAL A 73 -18.92 28.26 10.15
C VAL A 73 -19.47 27.48 11.34
N ASN A 74 -18.70 26.53 11.86
CA ASN A 74 -19.11 25.72 13.01
C ASN A 74 -18.53 26.23 14.35
N ASN A 75 -17.74 27.30 14.33
CA ASN A 75 -17.09 27.84 15.51
C ASN A 75 -17.74 29.17 15.93
N THR A 76 -18.00 29.32 17.23
CA THR A 76 -18.50 30.58 17.78
C THR A 76 -17.35 31.56 17.98
N LEU A 77 -17.54 32.79 17.51
CA LEU A 77 -16.69 33.94 17.77
C LEU A 77 -16.95 34.43 19.21
N GLY A 78 -16.39 33.75 20.19
CA GLY A 78 -16.70 33.99 21.61
C GLY A 78 -18.10 33.48 22.00
N ASP A 79 -18.72 34.10 23.00
CA ASP A 79 -19.84 33.48 23.72
C ASP A 79 -21.16 33.38 22.93
N ASN A 80 -21.34 34.08 21.79
CA ASN A 80 -22.60 33.98 21.01
C ASN A 80 -22.53 34.44 19.53
N LEU A 81 -21.40 34.93 19.02
CA LEU A 81 -21.32 35.39 17.62
C LEU A 81 -21.03 34.20 16.70
N ARG A 82 -21.71 34.11 15.56
CA ARG A 82 -21.49 33.08 14.54
C ARG A 82 -21.36 33.73 13.17
N ILE A 83 -20.41 33.25 12.38
CA ILE A 83 -20.37 33.59 10.96
C ILE A 83 -21.39 32.70 10.26
N ILE A 84 -22.35 33.34 9.59
CA ILE A 84 -23.34 32.67 8.75
C ILE A 84 -22.66 32.37 7.40
N PRO A 85 -22.40 31.10 7.03
CA PRO A 85 -21.69 30.74 5.80
C PRO A 85 -22.30 31.37 4.54
N GLU A 86 -23.62 31.45 4.51
CA GLU A 86 -24.41 31.97 3.39
C GLU A 86 -24.11 33.45 3.10
N ASN A 87 -23.64 34.18 4.10
CA ASN A 87 -23.35 35.62 4.01
C ASN A 87 -21.86 35.92 3.79
N VAL A 88 -20.99 34.91 3.75
CA VAL A 88 -19.57 35.12 3.46
C VAL A 88 -19.40 35.34 1.97
N GLN A 89 -18.78 36.47 1.62
CA GLN A 89 -18.45 36.81 0.25
C GLN A 89 -16.94 37.11 0.14
N VAL A 90 -16.28 36.54 -0.87
CA VAL A 90 -14.88 36.82 -1.19
C VAL A 90 -14.81 37.18 -2.67
N GLU A 91 -14.44 38.43 -2.99
CA GLU A 91 -14.29 38.93 -4.38
C GLU A 91 -15.47 38.60 -5.32
N GLY A 92 -16.71 38.67 -4.82
CA GLY A 92 -17.90 38.32 -5.62
C GLY A 92 -18.38 36.87 -5.47
N PHE A 93 -17.55 35.98 -4.92
CA PHE A 93 -17.90 34.58 -4.68
C PHE A 93 -18.61 34.37 -3.35
N THR A 94 -19.63 33.52 -3.34
CA THR A 94 -20.41 33.02 -2.20
C THR A 94 -20.51 31.49 -2.31
N ILE A 95 -20.95 30.82 -1.25
CA ILE A 95 -21.09 29.35 -1.27
C ILE A 95 -22.08 28.84 -2.33
N TYR A 96 -22.92 29.73 -2.87
CA TYR A 96 -23.93 29.41 -3.87
C TYR A 96 -23.44 29.58 -5.31
N ASN A 97 -22.37 30.36 -5.54
CA ASN A 97 -21.84 30.64 -6.87
C ASN A 97 -20.39 30.18 -7.05
N ILE A 98 -19.80 29.50 -6.06
CA ILE A 98 -18.52 28.85 -6.25
C ILE A 98 -18.63 27.76 -7.31
N SER A 99 -17.78 27.90 -8.31
CA SER A 99 -17.49 26.87 -9.29
C SER A 99 -16.99 25.60 -8.58
N SER A 100 -17.20 24.45 -9.22
CA SER A 100 -16.63 23.18 -8.80
C SER A 100 -15.11 23.27 -8.52
N VAL A 101 -14.63 22.47 -7.56
CA VAL A 101 -13.21 22.44 -7.20
C VAL A 101 -12.52 21.28 -7.90
N ASN A 102 -11.35 21.56 -8.47
CA ASN A 102 -10.53 20.56 -9.14
C ASN A 102 -9.52 19.96 -8.16
N VAL A 103 -9.42 18.63 -8.12
CA VAL A 103 -8.44 17.89 -7.33
C VAL A 103 -7.67 16.96 -8.25
N SER A 104 -6.36 17.19 -8.39
CA SER A 104 -5.47 16.29 -9.14
C SER A 104 -5.31 14.95 -8.41
N ILE A 105 -5.32 13.85 -9.15
CA ILE A 105 -5.19 12.47 -8.69
C ILE A 105 -4.24 11.75 -9.64
N ILE A 106 -3.11 11.31 -9.10
CA ILE A 106 -2.03 10.71 -9.86
C ILE A 106 -1.73 9.31 -9.32
N PHE A 107 -1.52 8.33 -10.18
CA PHE A 107 -1.07 6.99 -9.81
C PHE A 107 -0.51 6.19 -10.99
N ASP A 108 0.23 5.12 -10.69
CA ASP A 108 0.80 4.21 -11.68
C ASP A 108 -0.02 2.92 -11.81
N LEU A 109 0.11 2.24 -12.95
CA LEU A 109 -0.53 0.96 -13.25
C LEU A 109 0.50 -0.13 -13.51
N ILE A 110 0.67 -1.07 -12.58
CA ILE A 110 1.72 -2.10 -12.68
C ILE A 110 1.40 -3.25 -13.64
N ASN A 111 0.15 -3.33 -14.11
CA ASN A 111 -0.28 -4.34 -15.08
C ASN A 111 -0.58 -3.78 -16.47
N TYR A 112 -0.33 -2.49 -16.69
CA TYR A 112 -0.47 -1.84 -18.00
C TYR A 112 0.90 -1.34 -18.46
N PRO A 113 1.59 -2.07 -19.35
CA PRO A 113 2.81 -1.56 -19.96
C PRO A 113 2.46 -0.34 -20.81
N TYR A 114 3.29 0.69 -20.71
CA TYR A 114 3.10 1.88 -21.52
C TYR A 114 3.37 1.58 -23.00
N SER A 115 2.60 2.23 -23.88
CA SER A 115 2.82 2.21 -25.32
C SER A 115 2.49 3.58 -25.90
N VAL A 116 3.18 3.98 -26.96
CA VAL A 116 3.01 5.28 -27.63
C VAL A 116 1.57 5.49 -28.12
N ASN A 117 0.82 4.40 -28.38
CA ASN A 117 -0.60 4.48 -28.75
C ASN A 117 -1.49 5.09 -27.64
N LEU A 118 -1.01 5.12 -26.40
CA LEU A 118 -1.70 5.73 -25.27
C LEU A 118 -1.50 7.25 -25.19
N ASP A 119 -0.54 7.83 -25.92
CA ASP A 119 -0.33 9.28 -25.96
C ASP A 119 -1.50 10.00 -26.61
N ASN A 120 -2.13 9.34 -27.59
CA ASN A 120 -3.38 9.83 -28.15
C ASN A 120 -4.54 9.43 -27.24
N LEU A 121 -4.97 10.35 -26.38
CA LEU A 121 -6.10 10.14 -25.47
C LEU A 121 -7.41 9.76 -26.18
N THR A 122 -7.55 10.05 -27.47
CA THR A 122 -8.74 9.67 -28.28
C THR A 122 -8.65 8.26 -28.86
N SER A 123 -7.52 7.57 -28.73
CA SER A 123 -7.37 6.20 -29.24
C SER A 123 -8.29 5.24 -28.49
N PRO A 124 -8.82 4.17 -29.13
CA PRO A 124 -9.68 3.21 -28.45
C PRO A 124 -9.03 2.57 -27.22
N SER A 125 -7.71 2.31 -27.30
CA SER A 125 -6.93 1.77 -26.17
C SER A 125 -6.85 2.74 -25.00
N ALA A 126 -6.59 4.03 -25.27
CA ALA A 126 -6.57 5.06 -24.24
C ALA A 126 -7.97 5.30 -23.65
N GLN A 127 -9.01 5.43 -24.49
CA GLN A 127 -10.38 5.67 -24.04
C GLN A 127 -10.93 4.57 -23.15
N ASN A 128 -10.64 3.30 -23.45
CA ASN A 128 -11.04 2.19 -22.59
C ASN A 128 -10.38 2.27 -21.20
N LEU A 129 -9.09 2.58 -21.16
CA LEU A 129 -8.34 2.73 -19.91
C LEU A 129 -8.82 3.94 -19.09
N ILE A 130 -8.98 5.09 -19.76
CA ILE A 130 -9.50 6.34 -19.18
C ILE A 130 -10.86 6.10 -18.56
N LYS A 131 -11.75 5.44 -19.30
CA LYS A 131 -13.10 5.14 -18.82
C LYS A 131 -13.06 4.21 -17.60
N GLU A 132 -12.32 3.10 -17.65
CA GLU A 132 -12.21 2.18 -16.52
C GLU A 132 -11.62 2.86 -15.27
N ALA A 133 -10.59 3.71 -15.42
CA ALA A 133 -9.99 4.44 -14.31
C ALA A 133 -10.94 5.50 -13.73
N ASN A 134 -11.57 6.31 -14.59
CA ASN A 134 -12.44 7.40 -14.17
C ASN A 134 -13.73 6.88 -13.50
N ASP A 135 -14.34 5.83 -14.05
CA ASP A 135 -15.54 5.20 -13.47
C ASP A 135 -15.27 4.72 -12.03
N GLU A 136 -14.10 4.12 -11.77
CA GLU A 136 -13.72 3.67 -10.42
C GLU A 136 -13.37 4.83 -9.48
N LEU A 137 -12.63 5.84 -9.95
CA LEU A 137 -12.31 7.02 -9.14
C LEU A 137 -13.58 7.77 -8.72
N GLU A 138 -14.52 7.94 -9.64
CA GLU A 138 -15.82 8.56 -9.36
C GLU A 138 -16.58 7.77 -8.30
N GLN A 139 -16.63 6.43 -8.41
CA GLN A 139 -17.28 5.58 -7.40
C GLN A 139 -16.59 5.67 -6.03
N LEU A 140 -15.26 5.57 -5.97
CA LEU A 140 -14.51 5.55 -4.71
C LEU A 140 -14.59 6.89 -3.97
N ILE A 141 -14.57 8.01 -4.68
CA ILE A 141 -14.66 9.36 -4.10
C ILE A 141 -16.13 9.71 -3.82
N GLY A 142 -17.03 9.27 -4.70
CA GLY A 142 -18.47 9.50 -4.70
C GLY A 142 -19.20 9.01 -3.46
N VAL A 143 -18.62 8.06 -2.71
CA VAL A 143 -19.19 7.57 -1.44
C VAL A 143 -19.39 8.69 -0.44
N ASP A 144 -18.46 9.64 -0.40
CA ASP A 144 -18.37 10.65 0.65
C ASP A 144 -18.47 12.08 0.15
N ILE A 145 -18.19 12.30 -1.15
CA ILE A 145 -18.07 13.61 -1.77
C ILE A 145 -18.76 13.56 -3.12
N LYS A 146 -19.64 14.51 -3.42
CA LYS A 146 -20.30 14.59 -4.72
C LYS A 146 -19.28 14.95 -5.81
N VAL A 147 -18.91 13.96 -6.61
CA VAL A 147 -18.09 14.13 -7.81
C VAL A 147 -19.01 14.55 -8.97
N LEU A 148 -18.62 15.56 -9.73
CA LEU A 148 -19.31 15.98 -10.96
C LEU A 148 -18.75 15.25 -12.18
N SER A 149 -17.43 15.09 -12.22
CA SER A 149 -16.73 14.35 -13.26
C SER A 149 -15.32 14.01 -12.82
N VAL A 150 -14.73 13.00 -13.46
CA VAL A 150 -13.30 12.72 -13.42
C VAL A 150 -12.80 12.69 -14.85
N THR A 151 -11.70 13.39 -15.12
CA THR A 151 -11.08 13.48 -16.45
C THR A 151 -9.61 13.12 -16.37
N THR A 152 -9.11 12.35 -17.34
CA THR A 152 -7.67 12.07 -17.45
C THR A 152 -7.00 13.20 -18.23
N ASN A 153 -6.07 13.89 -17.59
CA ASN A 153 -5.30 14.99 -18.17
C ASN A 153 -4.18 14.45 -19.08
N SER A 154 -3.49 13.40 -18.64
CA SER A 154 -2.43 12.77 -19.42
C SER A 154 -2.25 11.29 -19.04
N ILE A 155 -1.73 10.53 -20.01
CA ILE A 155 -1.22 9.17 -19.81
C ILE A 155 0.28 9.22 -20.13
N GLY A 156 1.11 8.91 -19.14
CA GLY A 156 2.56 8.95 -19.25
C GLY A 156 3.20 7.59 -19.08
N ASN A 157 4.52 7.57 -19.23
CA ASN A 157 5.38 6.44 -18.91
C ASN A 157 6.10 6.70 -17.58
N ASN A 158 6.00 5.78 -16.63
CA ASN A 158 6.79 5.85 -15.42
C ASN A 158 8.22 5.29 -15.64
N THR A 159 9.05 5.29 -14.60
CA THR A 159 10.45 4.83 -14.68
C THR A 159 10.59 3.34 -15.01
N ASP A 160 9.54 2.56 -14.79
CA ASP A 160 9.53 1.11 -14.98
C ASP A 160 8.92 0.68 -16.32
N GLY A 161 8.60 1.62 -17.22
CA GLY A 161 7.95 1.30 -18.49
C GLY A 161 6.43 1.06 -18.37
N MET A 162 5.84 1.43 -17.24
CA MET A 162 4.43 1.22 -16.93
C MET A 162 3.64 2.51 -17.07
N VAL A 163 2.32 2.37 -17.24
CA VAL A 163 1.43 3.51 -17.40
C VAL A 163 1.37 4.36 -16.12
N HIS A 164 1.54 5.66 -16.30
CA HIS A 164 1.28 6.71 -15.32
C HIS A 164 0.00 7.46 -15.71
N LEU A 165 -0.92 7.67 -14.77
CA LEU A 165 -2.15 8.41 -15.01
C LEU A 165 -2.20 9.68 -14.17
N ASP A 166 -2.46 10.81 -14.82
CA ASP A 166 -2.79 12.09 -14.18
C ASP A 166 -4.24 12.42 -14.49
N ASN A 167 -5.07 12.50 -13.45
CA ASN A 167 -6.49 12.75 -13.53
C ASN A 167 -6.87 13.99 -12.71
N THR A 168 -7.97 14.62 -13.08
CA THR A 168 -8.62 15.69 -12.31
C THR A 168 -10.02 15.24 -11.93
N ALA A 169 -10.32 15.20 -10.64
CA ALA A 169 -11.68 15.09 -10.14
C ALA A 169 -12.27 16.49 -9.93
N VAL A 170 -13.44 16.71 -10.51
CA VAL A 170 -14.22 17.95 -10.38
C VAL A 170 -15.29 17.71 -9.32
N LEU A 171 -15.19 18.41 -8.19
CA LEU A 171 -16.01 18.17 -7.01
C LEU A 171 -17.07 19.27 -6.85
N ASN A 172 -18.31 18.87 -6.55
CA ASN A 172 -19.36 19.79 -6.13
C ASN A 172 -19.34 19.88 -4.61
N ILE A 173 -18.73 20.94 -4.10
CA ILE A 173 -18.52 21.09 -2.67
C ILE A 173 -18.83 22.51 -2.20
N THR A 174 -19.51 22.59 -1.06
CA THR A 174 -19.74 23.83 -0.31
C THR A 174 -18.65 24.08 0.76
N THR A 175 -17.74 23.11 0.94
CA THR A 175 -16.64 23.13 1.92
C THR A 175 -15.35 22.58 1.31
N LEU A 176 -14.19 23.05 1.76
CA LEU A 176 -12.89 22.67 1.21
C LEU A 176 -12.73 21.13 1.16
N PRO A 177 -12.30 20.54 0.02
CA PRO A 177 -12.26 19.10 -0.10
C PRO A 177 -11.12 18.57 0.77
N ASN A 178 -11.45 17.64 1.66
CA ASN A 178 -10.46 16.98 2.50
C ASN A 178 -9.63 16.01 1.64
N LYS A 179 -8.53 16.51 1.07
CA LYS A 179 -7.60 15.73 0.23
C LYS A 179 -7.15 14.42 0.89
N LYS A 180 -6.95 14.42 2.22
CA LYS A 180 -6.60 13.21 2.99
C LYS A 180 -7.74 12.20 3.02
N LYS A 181 -9.00 12.66 3.11
CA LYS A 181 -10.17 11.78 3.02
C LYS A 181 -10.28 11.14 1.64
N ILE A 182 -10.09 11.93 0.58
CA ILE A 182 -10.07 11.43 -0.82
C ILE A 182 -8.95 10.39 -1.00
N LEU A 183 -7.73 10.72 -0.59
CA LEU A 183 -6.59 9.82 -0.65
C LEU A 183 -6.85 8.50 0.09
N ASN A 184 -7.40 8.59 1.31
CA ASN A 184 -7.75 7.41 2.10
C ASN A 184 -8.84 6.56 1.42
N ALA A 185 -9.85 7.18 0.81
CA ALA A 185 -10.90 6.48 0.08
C ALA A 185 -10.33 5.69 -1.11
N ILE A 186 -9.45 6.31 -1.89
CA ILE A 186 -8.76 5.65 -3.02
C ILE A 186 -7.88 4.50 -2.51
N VAL A 187 -7.01 4.75 -1.52
CA VAL A 187 -6.12 3.74 -0.93
C VAL A 187 -6.89 2.57 -0.31
N GLN A 188 -8.05 2.81 0.31
CA GLN A 188 -8.92 1.76 0.82
C GLN A 188 -9.60 0.98 -0.31
N GLY A 189 -10.00 1.68 -1.37
CA GLY A 189 -10.54 1.10 -2.61
C GLY A 189 -9.53 0.21 -3.33
N ILE A 190 -8.23 0.44 -3.15
CA ILE A 190 -7.19 -0.49 -3.57
C ILE A 190 -7.21 -1.69 -2.62
N GLY A 191 -7.91 -2.75 -3.03
CA GLY A 191 -8.10 -3.95 -2.22
C GLY A 191 -6.81 -4.77 -1.99
N ASN A 192 -6.93 -5.89 -1.29
CA ASN A 192 -5.78 -6.77 -0.99
C ASN A 192 -5.10 -7.39 -2.23
N SER A 193 -5.76 -7.32 -3.39
CA SER A 193 -5.27 -7.77 -4.68
C SER A 193 -4.62 -6.65 -5.51
N MET A 194 -4.46 -5.45 -4.93
CA MET A 194 -3.98 -4.23 -5.59
C MET A 194 -4.89 -3.71 -6.71
N LEU A 195 -6.12 -4.19 -6.80
CA LEU A 195 -7.09 -3.72 -7.81
C LEU A 195 -7.75 -2.42 -7.35
N LEU A 196 -7.86 -1.44 -8.25
CA LEU A 196 -8.60 -0.20 -8.01
C LEU A 196 -10.11 -0.48 -8.06
N GLY A 197 -10.75 -0.53 -6.90
CA GLY A 197 -12.19 -0.81 -6.80
C GLY A 197 -12.57 -2.15 -7.42
N SER A 198 -13.48 -2.14 -8.40
CA SER A 198 -13.98 -3.35 -9.07
C SER A 198 -13.27 -3.71 -10.39
N SER A 199 -12.42 -2.81 -10.87
CA SER A 199 -11.69 -2.89 -12.14
C SER A 199 -10.66 -4.01 -12.19
N ASN A 200 -9.97 -4.12 -13.33
CA ASN A 200 -8.77 -4.93 -13.46
C ASN A 200 -7.49 -4.10 -13.37
N LEU A 201 -7.57 -2.82 -13.01
CA LEU A 201 -6.41 -1.92 -12.92
C LEU A 201 -5.63 -2.19 -11.63
N GLU A 202 -4.35 -2.54 -11.75
CA GLU A 202 -3.49 -2.80 -10.60
C GLU A 202 -2.72 -1.54 -10.21
N VAL A 203 -3.10 -0.96 -9.08
CA VAL A 203 -2.52 0.29 -8.57
C VAL A 203 -1.70 -0.01 -7.31
N PRO A 204 -0.40 0.31 -7.29
CA PRO A 204 0.39 0.27 -6.07
C PRO A 204 0.02 1.46 -5.19
N ALA A 205 -0.48 1.22 -3.97
CA ALA A 205 -0.99 2.31 -3.11
C ALA A 205 0.07 3.38 -2.77
N ASN A 206 1.37 3.05 -2.84
CA ASN A 206 2.47 3.99 -2.67
C ASN A 206 2.70 4.94 -3.86
N SER A 207 2.11 4.70 -5.04
CA SER A 207 2.16 5.65 -6.17
C SER A 207 1.04 6.68 -6.14
N VAL A 208 0.05 6.54 -5.26
CA VAL A 208 -1.14 7.41 -5.25
C VAL A 208 -0.81 8.76 -4.64
N ILE A 209 -1.09 9.83 -5.39
CA ILE A 209 -0.96 11.23 -4.96
C ILE A 209 -2.29 11.94 -5.21
N VAL A 210 -2.79 12.68 -4.22
CA VAL A 210 -4.04 13.45 -4.32
C VAL A 210 -3.80 14.90 -3.94
N GLY A 211 -3.93 15.82 -4.90
CA GLY A 211 -3.76 17.25 -4.72
C GLY A 211 -2.42 17.62 -4.09
N GLY A 212 -1.35 16.90 -4.47
CA GLY A 212 0.01 17.01 -3.95
C GLY A 212 0.31 16.15 -2.71
N LEU A 213 -0.69 15.51 -2.09
CA LEU A 213 -0.51 14.67 -0.91
C LEU A 213 -0.22 13.21 -1.32
N SER A 214 0.98 12.71 -1.02
CA SER A 214 1.33 11.30 -1.21
C SER A 214 0.68 10.40 -0.16
N SER A 215 0.41 9.14 -0.49
CA SER A 215 -0.12 8.15 0.46
C SER A 215 0.75 7.88 1.69
N GLY A 216 2.05 8.21 1.63
CA GLY A 216 2.99 7.95 2.73
C GLY A 216 3.22 6.46 3.00
N ILE A 217 2.76 5.59 2.09
CA ILE A 217 2.90 4.14 2.22
C ILE A 217 4.28 3.72 1.74
N LYS A 218 4.99 2.96 2.57
CA LYS A 218 6.19 2.22 2.15
C LYS A 218 5.82 0.76 1.90
N ALA A 219 6.08 0.29 0.68
CA ALA A 219 5.84 -1.09 0.28
C ALA A 219 7.14 -1.89 0.33
N VAL A 220 7.19 -2.91 1.19
CA VAL A 220 8.33 -3.83 1.32
C VAL A 220 8.00 -5.12 0.56
N PRO A 221 8.74 -5.48 -0.50
CA PRO A 221 8.51 -6.70 -1.25
C PRO A 221 8.94 -7.95 -0.48
N ILE A 222 8.11 -8.99 -0.57
CA ILE A 222 8.32 -10.31 0.04
C ILE A 222 8.02 -11.37 -1.03
N PHE A 223 9.05 -12.13 -1.39
CA PHE A 223 8.97 -13.23 -2.35
C PHE A 223 9.24 -14.56 -1.67
N PHE A 224 8.48 -15.61 -2.00
CA PHE A 224 8.71 -16.97 -1.49
C PHE A 224 7.97 -18.02 -2.33
N LYS A 225 8.27 -19.30 -2.11
CA LYS A 225 7.67 -20.44 -2.82
C LYS A 225 6.79 -21.26 -1.90
N LEU A 226 5.65 -21.71 -2.42
CA LEU A 226 4.81 -22.75 -1.81
C LEU A 226 5.30 -24.13 -2.25
N VAL A 227 5.28 -25.10 -1.35
CA VAL A 227 5.79 -26.46 -1.59
C VAL A 227 4.70 -27.37 -2.16
N ASP A 228 3.49 -27.29 -1.62
CA ASP A 228 2.41 -28.24 -1.92
C ASP A 228 1.40 -27.73 -2.95
N GLU A 229 1.70 -26.60 -3.60
CA GLU A 229 0.80 -25.95 -4.56
C GLU A 229 1.36 -26.06 -5.99
N THR A 230 0.50 -26.43 -6.92
CA THR A 230 0.85 -26.54 -8.35
C THR A 230 0.31 -25.33 -9.11
N PHE A 231 1.18 -24.69 -9.88
CA PHE A 231 0.79 -23.53 -10.66
C PHE A 231 -0.17 -23.92 -11.79
N ASN A 232 -1.30 -23.22 -11.90
CA ASN A 232 -2.25 -23.37 -13.00
C ASN A 232 -2.66 -22.00 -13.55
N ASN A 233 -3.33 -21.99 -14.71
CA ASN A 233 -3.75 -20.74 -15.36
C ASN A 233 -4.83 -19.98 -14.58
N GLU A 234 -5.56 -20.61 -13.66
CA GLU A 234 -6.51 -19.91 -12.79
C GLU A 234 -5.79 -19.01 -11.78
N LEU A 235 -4.56 -19.34 -11.37
CA LEU A 235 -3.72 -18.47 -10.54
C LEU A 235 -3.18 -17.23 -11.27
N LYS A 236 -3.34 -17.13 -12.60
CA LYS A 236 -3.07 -15.88 -13.34
C LYS A 236 -4.23 -14.90 -13.24
N LYS A 237 -5.45 -15.40 -13.02
CA LYS A 237 -6.67 -14.60 -13.03
C LYS A 237 -7.01 -14.18 -11.60
N LYS A 238 -6.73 -12.94 -11.21
CA LYS A 238 -7.00 -12.45 -9.83
C LYS A 238 -8.46 -12.59 -9.38
N LYS A 239 -9.40 -12.62 -10.34
CA LYS A 239 -10.84 -12.78 -10.09
C LYS A 239 -11.27 -14.25 -9.90
N SER A 240 -10.42 -15.24 -10.23
CA SER A 240 -10.75 -16.66 -10.12
C SER A 240 -10.92 -17.08 -8.66
N ILE A 241 -11.76 -18.10 -8.43
CA ILE A 241 -12.00 -18.67 -7.09
C ILE A 241 -10.70 -19.23 -6.53
N HIS A 242 -9.91 -19.90 -7.37
CA HIS A 242 -8.66 -20.54 -6.96
C HIS A 242 -7.61 -19.51 -6.54
N PHE A 243 -7.44 -18.41 -7.30
CA PHE A 243 -6.58 -17.30 -6.91
C PHE A 243 -7.04 -16.70 -5.58
N LYS A 244 -8.33 -16.36 -5.44
CA LYS A 244 -8.89 -15.74 -4.22
C LYS A 244 -8.71 -16.62 -2.98
N THR A 245 -8.88 -17.94 -3.15
CA THR A 245 -8.75 -18.91 -2.05
C THR A 245 -7.29 -19.02 -1.60
N LEU A 246 -6.37 -19.19 -2.56
CA LEU A 246 -4.95 -19.32 -2.25
C LEU A 246 -4.37 -18.01 -1.72
N SER A 247 -4.73 -16.87 -2.33
CA SER A 247 -4.32 -15.55 -1.86
C SER A 247 -4.82 -15.26 -0.46
N GLY A 248 -6.08 -15.61 -0.14
CA GLY A 248 -6.62 -15.48 1.22
C GLY A 248 -5.78 -16.22 2.27
N LYS A 249 -5.36 -17.47 1.97
CA LYS A 249 -4.48 -18.25 2.85
C LYS A 249 -3.09 -17.62 2.99
N VAL A 250 -2.49 -17.17 1.89
CA VAL A 250 -1.18 -16.50 1.89
C VAL A 250 -1.22 -15.23 2.72
N LEU A 251 -2.21 -14.38 2.47
CA LEU A 251 -2.39 -13.10 3.15
C LEU A 251 -2.64 -13.30 4.66
N SER A 252 -3.45 -14.30 5.03
CA SER A 252 -3.67 -14.64 6.43
C SER A 252 -2.37 -15.09 7.12
N GLY A 253 -1.61 -15.99 6.48
CA GLY A 253 -0.33 -16.47 7.00
C GLY A 253 0.70 -15.36 7.15
N LEU A 254 0.87 -14.50 6.14
CA LEU A 254 1.79 -13.36 6.20
C LEU A 254 1.36 -12.31 7.23
N THR A 255 0.07 -11.97 7.29
CA THR A 255 -0.46 -11.00 8.27
C THR A 255 -0.18 -11.48 9.69
N PHE A 256 -0.40 -12.78 9.95
CA PHE A 256 -0.08 -13.37 11.25
C PHE A 256 1.43 -13.34 11.52
N ALA A 257 2.26 -13.75 10.54
CA ALA A 257 3.70 -13.83 10.71
C ALA A 257 4.35 -12.46 10.94
N LEU A 258 3.79 -11.42 10.34
CA LEU A 258 4.27 -10.04 10.41
C LEU A 258 3.57 -9.19 11.47
N LYS A 259 2.66 -9.76 12.28
CA LYS A 259 1.87 -8.97 13.24
C LYS A 259 2.70 -8.07 14.17
N ASN A 260 3.91 -8.49 14.54
CA ASN A 260 4.78 -7.74 15.44
C ASN A 260 5.60 -6.64 14.75
N THR A 261 5.60 -6.60 13.42
CA THR A 261 6.22 -5.50 12.64
C THR A 261 5.20 -4.40 12.32
N ASN A 262 3.92 -4.60 12.67
CA ASN A 262 2.82 -3.66 12.49
C ASN A 262 2.63 -3.17 11.03
N PRO A 263 2.48 -4.07 10.03
CA PRO A 263 2.10 -3.64 8.70
C PRO A 263 0.68 -3.05 8.72
N MET A 264 0.47 -1.96 7.98
CA MET A 264 -0.88 -1.45 7.69
C MET A 264 -1.70 -2.50 6.96
N ARG A 265 -1.07 -3.20 6.02
CA ARG A 265 -1.70 -4.24 5.20
C ARG A 265 -0.62 -5.14 4.59
N VAL A 266 -0.97 -6.39 4.32
CA VAL A 266 -0.22 -7.24 3.40
C VAL A 266 -1.07 -7.45 2.15
N VAL A 267 -0.46 -7.32 0.98
CA VAL A 267 -1.13 -7.50 -0.32
C VAL A 267 -0.39 -8.54 -1.15
N LEU A 268 -1.12 -9.24 -2.00
CA LEU A 268 -0.55 -10.22 -2.93
C LEU A 268 -0.56 -9.59 -4.32
N GLN A 269 0.62 -9.44 -4.90
CA GLN A 269 0.77 -8.90 -6.25
C GLN A 269 0.40 -9.96 -7.28
N ARG A 270 1.03 -11.14 -7.23
CA ARG A 270 0.75 -12.25 -8.16
C ARG A 270 1.34 -13.58 -7.70
N PHE A 271 0.90 -14.64 -8.37
CA PHE A 271 1.59 -15.93 -8.37
C PHE A 271 2.37 -16.09 -9.68
N ARG A 272 3.60 -16.62 -9.59
CA ARG A 272 4.43 -16.99 -10.75
C ARG A 272 4.62 -18.51 -10.86
N ASN A 273 5.01 -18.93 -12.05
CA ASN A 273 5.33 -20.31 -12.40
C ASN A 273 6.70 -20.76 -11.82
N GLY A 274 6.95 -22.07 -11.80
CA GLY A 274 8.20 -22.66 -11.28
C GLY A 274 8.16 -22.95 -9.79
N SER A 275 7.29 -23.90 -9.39
CA SER A 275 6.59 -23.95 -8.09
C SER A 275 5.77 -22.67 -7.87
N VAL A 276 4.67 -22.71 -7.12
CA VAL A 276 3.86 -21.49 -6.92
C VAL A 276 4.68 -20.45 -6.15
N GLN A 277 5.22 -19.48 -6.88
CA GLN A 277 6.01 -18.36 -6.37
C GLN A 277 5.06 -17.23 -6.00
N CYS A 278 5.06 -16.82 -4.74
CA CYS A 278 4.28 -15.71 -4.23
C CYS A 278 5.09 -14.43 -4.34
N GLU A 279 4.54 -13.42 -4.99
CA GLU A 279 5.04 -12.04 -4.94
C GLU A 279 4.05 -11.21 -4.12
N SER A 280 4.48 -10.76 -2.96
CA SER A 280 3.65 -10.01 -2.01
C SER A 280 4.33 -8.73 -1.56
N LEU A 281 3.56 -7.77 -1.06
CA LEU A 281 4.05 -6.54 -0.49
C LEU A 281 3.49 -6.37 0.93
N ALA A 282 4.35 -6.03 1.88
CA ALA A 282 3.93 -5.53 3.19
C ALA A 282 3.92 -4.00 3.15
N TRP A 283 2.76 -3.39 3.35
CA TRP A 283 2.58 -1.95 3.41
C TRP A 283 2.73 -1.45 4.82
N TYR A 284 3.60 -0.47 5.02
CA TYR A 284 3.80 0.22 6.28
C TYR A 284 3.49 1.70 6.12
N SER A 285 3.13 2.36 7.22
CA SER A 285 3.18 3.82 7.29
C SER A 285 4.61 4.32 7.07
N GLU A 286 4.80 5.63 6.90
CA GLU A 286 6.09 6.28 6.58
C GLU A 286 7.32 5.76 7.37
N LYS A 287 7.11 5.26 8.61
CA LYS A 287 8.11 4.55 9.41
C LYS A 287 7.99 3.03 9.24
N ALA A 288 8.51 2.49 8.13
CA ALA A 288 8.67 1.05 7.95
C ALA A 288 9.76 0.49 8.89
N PRO A 289 9.61 -0.74 9.41
CA PRO A 289 10.64 -1.44 10.18
C PRO A 289 11.82 -1.80 9.28
N HIS A 290 12.96 -2.14 9.88
CA HIS A 290 14.10 -2.59 9.09
C HIS A 290 13.83 -3.98 8.49
N THR A 291 14.41 -4.26 7.32
CA THR A 291 14.33 -5.55 6.63
C THR A 291 14.67 -6.72 7.57
N GLN A 292 15.63 -6.53 8.47
CA GLN A 292 16.03 -7.54 9.46
C GLN A 292 14.93 -7.86 10.48
N ASP A 293 14.12 -6.88 10.88
CA ASP A 293 13.00 -7.10 11.80
C ASP A 293 11.91 -7.94 11.14
N ILE A 294 11.66 -7.69 9.85
CA ILE A 294 10.72 -8.46 9.01
C ILE A 294 11.20 -9.90 8.86
N ILE A 295 12.48 -10.09 8.54
CA ILE A 295 13.14 -11.41 8.47
C ILE A 295 12.98 -12.16 9.80
N SER A 296 13.28 -11.50 10.93
CA SER A 296 13.18 -12.11 12.25
C SER A 296 11.73 -12.45 12.63
N ALA A 297 10.76 -11.62 12.24
CA ALA A 297 9.34 -11.90 12.44
C ALA A 297 8.88 -13.12 11.63
N LEU A 298 9.31 -13.25 10.38
CA LEU A 298 9.03 -14.43 9.55
C LEU A 298 9.70 -15.69 10.12
N GLU A 299 10.99 -15.65 10.49
CA GLU A 299 11.70 -16.80 11.07
C GLU A 299 11.03 -17.31 12.35
N LYS A 300 10.51 -16.41 13.19
CA LYS A 300 9.82 -16.76 14.44
C LYS A 300 8.47 -17.44 14.20
N ASN A 301 7.77 -17.08 13.13
CA ASN A 301 6.40 -17.52 12.87
C ASN A 301 6.28 -18.59 11.78
N ILE A 302 7.40 -19.04 11.20
CA ILE A 302 7.42 -20.25 10.38
C ILE A 302 7.72 -21.44 11.30
N ASN A 303 6.82 -22.43 11.32
CA ASN A 303 7.06 -23.65 12.08
C ASN A 303 8.28 -24.40 11.52
N LYS A 304 9.31 -24.62 12.33
CA LYS A 304 10.58 -25.22 11.88
C LYS A 304 10.50 -26.71 11.53
N GLN A 305 9.45 -27.40 11.98
CA GLN A 305 9.24 -28.83 11.71
C GLN A 305 8.36 -29.05 10.48
N THR A 306 7.30 -28.25 10.35
CA THR A 306 6.29 -28.42 9.29
C THR A 306 6.40 -27.40 8.17
N PHE A 307 7.25 -26.37 8.32
CA PHE A 307 7.40 -25.24 7.40
C PHE A 307 6.08 -24.52 7.08
N ILE A 308 5.14 -24.55 8.01
CA ILE A 308 3.87 -23.84 7.89
C ILE A 308 4.09 -22.34 8.12
N LEU A 309 3.53 -21.51 7.23
CA LEU A 309 3.59 -20.05 7.32
C LEU A 309 2.54 -19.52 8.32
N GLY A 310 3.01 -18.99 9.45
CA GLY A 310 2.15 -18.37 10.45
C GLY A 310 1.11 -19.35 11.00
N ASN A 311 -0.16 -18.94 10.99
CA ASN A 311 -1.30 -19.77 11.38
C ASN A 311 -2.07 -20.33 10.16
N SER A 312 -1.49 -20.27 8.96
CA SER A 312 -2.11 -20.82 7.76
C SER A 312 -1.98 -22.35 7.69
N SER A 313 -2.54 -22.96 6.65
CA SER A 313 -2.27 -24.36 6.28
C SER A 313 -1.25 -24.49 5.13
N LEU A 314 -0.51 -23.42 4.82
CA LEU A 314 0.42 -23.40 3.69
C LEU A 314 1.83 -23.79 4.11
N THR A 315 2.36 -24.84 3.48
CA THR A 315 3.76 -25.21 3.54
C THR A 315 4.58 -24.34 2.59
N VAL A 316 5.61 -23.67 3.14
CA VAL A 316 6.48 -22.78 2.38
C VAL A 316 7.91 -23.32 2.30
N ASN A 317 8.60 -23.03 1.20
CA ASN A 317 10.05 -23.22 1.17
C ASN A 317 10.69 -22.07 1.91
N TRP A 318 11.01 -22.28 3.18
CA TRP A 318 11.59 -21.24 4.05
C TRP A 318 12.90 -20.63 3.50
N THR A 319 13.70 -21.39 2.73
CA THR A 319 14.94 -20.85 2.12
C THR A 319 14.70 -19.97 0.90
N SER A 320 13.48 -19.98 0.36
CA SER A 320 13.11 -19.17 -0.80
C SER A 320 12.63 -17.76 -0.46
N PHE A 321 12.53 -17.43 0.83
CA PHE A 321 12.13 -16.09 1.25
C PHE A 321 13.21 -15.07 0.87
N ASP A 322 12.77 -14.04 0.18
CA ASP A 322 13.54 -12.87 -0.22
C ASP A 322 12.74 -11.61 0.13
N ILE A 323 13.32 -10.76 0.97
CA ILE A 323 12.75 -9.51 1.46
C ILE A 323 13.73 -8.41 1.08
N GLU A 324 13.37 -7.57 0.10
CA GLU A 324 14.25 -6.51 -0.44
C GLU A 324 15.67 -7.00 -0.84
N GLY A 325 15.78 -8.20 -1.42
CA GLY A 325 17.06 -8.79 -1.80
C GLY A 325 17.77 -9.52 -0.65
N SER A 326 17.24 -9.45 0.57
CA SER A 326 17.77 -10.12 1.76
C SER A 326 17.05 -11.43 2.02
N ARG A 327 17.80 -12.51 2.24
CA ARG A 327 17.24 -13.86 2.45
C ARG A 327 17.14 -14.23 3.93
N LEU A 328 16.23 -15.14 4.24
CA LEU A 328 16.20 -15.75 5.58
C LEU A 328 17.52 -16.50 5.86
N PRO A 329 18.08 -16.36 7.07
CA PRO A 329 19.34 -16.99 7.43
C PRO A 329 19.19 -18.52 7.46
N VAL A 330 20.00 -19.22 6.68
CA VAL A 330 20.01 -20.69 6.67
C VAL A 330 20.74 -21.21 7.90
N LYS A 331 20.03 -21.39 9.02
CA LYS A 331 20.56 -22.15 10.17
C LYS A 331 20.45 -23.64 9.87
N SER A 332 21.50 -24.40 10.16
CA SER A 332 21.52 -25.86 9.98
C SER A 332 20.31 -26.51 10.66
N LEU A 333 19.37 -27.05 9.88
CA LEU A 333 18.23 -27.78 10.42
C LEU A 333 18.71 -29.16 10.90
N PRO A 334 18.37 -29.57 12.13
CA PRO A 334 18.49 -30.98 12.52
C PRO A 334 17.44 -31.76 11.72
N PHE A 335 17.87 -32.68 10.87
CA PHE A 335 16.99 -33.66 10.26
C PHE A 335 17.27 -35.02 10.89
N ASP A 336 16.20 -35.72 11.26
CA ASP A 336 16.23 -37.04 11.86
C ASP A 336 15.50 -38.00 10.92
N PHE A 337 16.10 -39.15 10.61
CA PHE A 337 15.48 -40.19 9.79
C PHE A 337 15.43 -41.49 10.58
N ARG A 338 14.24 -42.12 10.61
CA ARG A 338 14.01 -43.41 11.27
C ARG A 338 13.73 -44.45 10.20
N ILE A 339 14.57 -45.47 10.10
CA ILE A 339 14.35 -46.63 9.21
C ILE A 339 13.46 -47.60 9.99
N THR A 340 12.24 -47.86 9.48
CA THR A 340 11.22 -48.66 10.19
C THR A 340 11.05 -50.09 9.66
N ASN A 341 11.66 -50.43 8.52
CA ASN A 341 11.63 -51.78 7.96
C ASN A 341 13.02 -52.15 7.46
N TYR A 342 13.72 -52.94 8.26
CA TYR A 342 14.94 -53.62 7.82
C TYR A 342 14.90 -55.05 8.35
N ASP A 343 14.76 -56.02 7.42
CA ASP A 343 14.76 -57.44 7.73
C ASP A 343 16.21 -57.86 8.05
N TYR A 344 16.59 -57.68 9.31
CA TYR A 344 17.89 -58.02 9.83
C TYR A 344 17.93 -59.51 10.19
N ASN A 345 18.72 -60.30 9.45
CA ASN A 345 19.01 -61.68 9.81
C ASN A 345 20.38 -61.75 10.52
N PRO A 346 20.42 -61.97 11.85
CA PRO A 346 21.66 -61.92 12.64
C PRO A 346 22.66 -63.05 12.38
N ASN A 347 22.30 -64.07 11.59
CA ASN A 347 23.09 -65.30 11.49
C ASN A 347 24.13 -65.33 10.35
N ASN A 348 24.47 -64.17 9.75
CA ASN A 348 25.34 -64.13 8.58
C ASN A 348 26.38 -62.98 8.63
N ASP A 349 27.39 -63.12 9.49
CA ASP A 349 28.36 -62.07 9.86
C ASP A 349 29.23 -61.51 8.73
N THR A 350 29.40 -62.22 7.62
CA THR A 350 30.15 -61.74 6.45
C THR A 350 29.30 -60.86 5.51
N GLN A 351 27.97 -60.89 5.62
CA GLN A 351 27.11 -59.96 4.88
C GLN A 351 27.00 -58.60 5.57
N THR A 352 27.14 -58.52 6.90
CA THR A 352 26.91 -57.30 7.68
C THR A 352 27.82 -56.14 7.32
N ARG A 353 29.10 -56.39 7.00
CA ARG A 353 30.06 -55.33 6.61
C ARG A 353 29.86 -54.83 5.18
N ASP A 354 29.67 -55.71 4.21
CA ASP A 354 29.48 -55.33 2.80
C ASP A 354 28.09 -54.68 2.59
N LEU A 355 27.11 -55.08 3.40
CA LEU A 355 25.75 -54.56 3.40
C LEU A 355 25.66 -53.20 4.10
N ASN A 356 26.35 -52.99 5.21
CA ASN A 356 26.46 -51.65 5.84
C ASN A 356 27.12 -50.64 4.89
N ASP A 357 28.11 -51.05 4.11
CA ASP A 357 28.80 -50.17 3.17
C ASP A 357 27.94 -49.87 1.93
N LYS A 358 27.19 -50.85 1.42
CA LYS A 358 26.20 -50.68 0.34
C LYS A 358 24.98 -49.86 0.78
N ILE A 359 24.48 -50.04 2.00
CA ILE A 359 23.38 -49.26 2.58
C ILE A 359 23.84 -47.83 2.85
N SER A 360 25.03 -47.63 3.41
CA SER A 360 25.62 -46.30 3.59
C SER A 360 25.73 -45.56 2.26
N LYS A 361 26.23 -46.22 1.20
CA LYS A 361 26.34 -45.62 -0.14
C LYS A 361 24.98 -45.39 -0.80
N GLY A 362 24.05 -46.33 -0.69
CA GLY A 362 22.71 -46.27 -1.27
C GLY A 362 21.83 -45.21 -0.60
N VAL A 363 21.76 -45.20 0.73
CA VAL A 363 21.05 -44.20 1.52
C VAL A 363 21.69 -42.82 1.30
N LYS A 364 23.02 -42.71 1.29
CA LYS A 364 23.69 -41.43 0.99
C LYS A 364 23.37 -40.94 -0.43
N SER A 365 23.34 -41.81 -1.43
CA SER A 365 23.01 -41.47 -2.81
C SER A 365 21.54 -41.04 -2.97
N ILE A 366 20.60 -41.81 -2.41
CA ILE A 366 19.16 -41.49 -2.45
C ILE A 366 18.86 -40.22 -1.66
N PHE A 367 19.46 -40.08 -0.47
CA PHE A 367 19.36 -38.88 0.35
C PHE A 367 19.91 -37.68 -0.40
N GLN A 368 21.13 -37.76 -0.94
CA GLN A 368 21.69 -36.66 -1.74
C GLN A 368 20.81 -36.32 -2.94
N LYS A 369 20.27 -37.30 -3.66
CA LYS A 369 19.43 -37.05 -4.84
C LYS A 369 18.09 -36.39 -4.47
N LYS A 370 17.37 -36.93 -3.48
CA LYS A 370 16.09 -36.37 -3.03
C LYS A 370 16.26 -35.05 -2.28
N PHE A 371 17.29 -34.91 -1.46
CA PHE A 371 17.56 -33.70 -0.68
C PHE A 371 18.10 -32.56 -1.55
N LYS A 372 18.91 -32.85 -2.58
CA LYS A 372 19.26 -31.86 -3.62
C LYS A 372 18.03 -31.36 -4.36
N SER A 373 17.12 -32.28 -4.72
CA SER A 373 15.84 -31.93 -5.36
C SER A 373 14.97 -31.06 -4.45
N PHE A 374 14.94 -31.36 -3.15
CA PHE A 374 14.18 -30.59 -2.16
C PHE A 374 14.76 -29.19 -1.92
N LEU A 375 16.09 -29.07 -1.84
CA LEU A 375 16.79 -27.81 -1.59
C LEU A 375 17.07 -26.98 -2.86
N GLY A 376 16.84 -27.54 -4.05
CA GLY A 376 17.12 -26.85 -5.32
C GLY A 376 18.62 -26.57 -5.57
N VAL A 377 19.52 -27.33 -4.96
CA VAL A 377 20.98 -27.14 -5.09
C VAL A 377 21.63 -28.26 -5.90
N SER A 378 22.46 -27.90 -6.88
CA SER A 378 23.16 -28.86 -7.76
C SER A 378 24.32 -29.57 -7.05
N ASN A 379 25.00 -28.88 -6.13
CA ASN A 379 26.19 -29.36 -5.42
C ASN A 379 26.00 -29.37 -3.90
N LEU A 380 25.54 -30.50 -3.38
CA LEU A 380 25.54 -30.80 -1.95
C LEU A 380 26.71 -31.76 -1.65
N GLN A 381 27.78 -31.26 -1.04
CA GLN A 381 28.87 -32.10 -0.53
C GLN A 381 28.71 -32.29 0.99
N LEU A 382 28.47 -33.55 1.41
CA LEU A 382 28.49 -33.89 2.83
C LEU A 382 29.95 -33.99 3.29
N LYS A 383 30.40 -33.00 4.08
CA LYS A 383 31.77 -32.97 4.63
C LYS A 383 31.98 -34.14 5.59
N LYS A 384 33.07 -34.88 5.41
CA LYS A 384 33.45 -36.02 6.27
C LYS A 384 33.52 -35.52 7.73
N GLY A 385 32.75 -36.13 8.62
CA GLY A 385 32.67 -35.74 10.04
C GLY A 385 31.53 -34.77 10.42
N SER A 386 30.66 -34.37 9.48
CA SER A 386 29.45 -33.61 9.82
C SER A 386 28.53 -34.39 10.77
N ILE A 387 27.69 -33.70 11.54
CA ILE A 387 26.69 -34.32 12.44
C ILE A 387 25.82 -35.33 11.69
N VAL A 388 25.48 -35.03 10.44
CA VAL A 388 24.76 -35.93 9.52
C VAL A 388 25.57 -37.20 9.24
N THR A 389 26.86 -37.06 8.98
CA THR A 389 27.75 -38.20 8.72
C THR A 389 27.94 -39.03 9.99
N LYS A 390 28.02 -38.39 11.17
CA LYS A 390 28.09 -39.05 12.48
C LYS A 390 26.78 -39.73 12.87
N ALA A 391 25.63 -39.18 12.50
CA ALA A 391 24.32 -39.79 12.72
C ALA A 391 24.11 -41.01 11.81
N LEU A 392 24.50 -40.92 10.53
CA LEU A 392 24.52 -42.08 9.61
C LEU A 392 25.48 -43.19 10.09
N CYS A 393 26.64 -42.84 10.66
CA CYS A 393 27.60 -43.81 11.18
C CYS A 393 27.28 -44.38 12.57
N ARG A 394 26.34 -43.79 13.32
CA ARG A 394 25.90 -44.33 14.64
C ARG A 394 24.71 -45.29 14.52
N PHE A 395 24.10 -45.37 13.34
CA PHE A 395 22.96 -46.23 13.04
C PHE A 395 23.33 -47.49 12.23
N LEU A 396 24.58 -47.60 11.79
CA LEU A 396 25.20 -48.76 11.14
C LEU A 396 26.23 -49.38 12.09
#